data_AF-A0A1I3E760-F1
#
_entry.id   AF-A0A1I3E760-F1
#
_cell.length_a   1.000
_cell.length_b   1.000
_cell.length_c   1.000
_cell.angle_alpha   90.00
_cell.angle_beta   90.00
_cell.angle_gamma   90.00
#
_symmetry.space_group_name_H-M   'P 1'
#
loop_
_entity.id
_entity.type
_entity.pdbx_description
1 polymer ?
#
loop_
_entity_poly.entity_id
_entity_poly.type
_entity_poly.pdbx_seq_one_letter_code
_entity_poly.pdbx_strand_id
1 'polypeptide(L)'
;MAKDYFLASGRWDNVVLVIDLDTALDPANDGTPKAVVNRLRVTPDIVVDGKTVISSGQPISIAIAPDNKRAYVVNHSGRTKPELAAAFQHGHAGTVTVIDLVKALDPASNDTLAAVAGYIETEGFGPTGFAIAADGKHAVLAHAEREGDEDGGRHLSIVDLATNRVIRRVELAYGKPGFPCPPDPVPHRAPDPKFGCFPDTNGVTISPLGGGTIFGANGGTDDITVMSLQKAIAGEAGAELARIPVQAGGFGISVSPDGKLVAHASRESAQTDIPGNTVSIIDVEKALADPAKAEVARVLVGTDDKATPTRPFVAAFLPDCKRILSTHFRANNIDIIDVAKAIAGGPATIRRVELKTPGGEPSRPRGIAITPDGKYAAITGAPKGKPNSSIVWIVDLASYEVKGRVTEIGNESYMIGAFQAP
;
A
#
# COMPACT_ATOMS: atom_id res chain seq x y z
N MET A 1 -19.39 5.81 22.25
CA MET A 1 -18.84 6.13 20.91
C MET A 1 -18.27 4.84 20.36
N ALA A 2 -18.35 4.62 19.03
CA ALA A 2 -17.69 3.46 18.43
C ALA A 2 -16.17 3.58 18.67
N LYS A 3 -15.51 2.47 18.96
CA LYS A 3 -14.06 2.43 19.16
C LYS A 3 -13.35 2.33 17.80
N ASP A 4 -12.27 3.08 17.64
CA ASP A 4 -11.41 3.03 16.47
C ASP A 4 -10.28 2.00 16.66
N TYR A 5 -10.00 1.24 15.60
CA TYR A 5 -8.97 0.23 15.56
C TYR A 5 -8.11 0.39 14.30
N PHE A 6 -6.91 -0.17 14.36
CA PHE A 6 -6.07 -0.35 13.19
C PHE A 6 -5.76 -1.82 12.93
N LEU A 7 -5.60 -2.17 11.66
CA LEU A 7 -5.03 -3.43 11.20
C LEU A 7 -3.65 -3.18 10.61
N ALA A 8 -2.58 -3.69 11.24
CA ALA A 8 -1.22 -3.52 10.75
C ALA A 8 -0.65 -4.84 10.21
N SER A 9 -0.04 -4.80 9.02
CA SER A 9 0.60 -6.00 8.45
C SER A 9 1.85 -6.42 9.24
N GLY A 10 2.05 -7.72 9.41
CA GLY A 10 3.29 -8.33 9.90
C GLY A 10 3.85 -9.27 8.83
N ARG A 11 4.52 -8.71 7.82
CA ARG A 11 4.84 -9.39 6.55
C ARG A 11 5.54 -10.73 6.75
N TRP A 12 6.66 -10.77 7.46
CA TRP A 12 7.42 -12.02 7.63
C TRP A 12 6.92 -12.91 8.76
N ASP A 13 6.03 -12.38 9.60
CA ASP A 13 5.39 -13.15 10.66
C ASP A 13 4.07 -13.77 10.19
N ASN A 14 3.63 -13.47 8.95
CA ASN A 14 2.42 -14.01 8.32
C ASN A 14 1.13 -13.71 9.11
N VAL A 15 1.11 -12.56 9.79
CA VAL A 15 -0.01 -12.09 10.63
C VAL A 15 -0.45 -10.68 10.26
N VAL A 16 -1.65 -10.31 10.70
CA VAL A 16 -2.11 -8.93 10.79
C VAL A 16 -2.51 -8.64 12.24
N LEU A 17 -2.08 -7.50 12.76
CA LEU A 17 -2.29 -7.11 14.15
C LEU A 17 -3.47 -6.16 14.26
N VAL A 18 -4.34 -6.41 15.23
CA VAL A 18 -5.46 -5.54 15.60
C VAL A 18 -5.03 -4.65 16.75
N ILE A 19 -5.10 -3.34 16.57
CA ILE A 19 -4.59 -2.34 17.52
C ILE A 19 -5.73 -1.44 17.98
N ASP A 20 -5.99 -1.37 19.29
CA ASP A 20 -6.99 -0.47 19.91
C ASP A 20 -6.40 0.94 20.06
N LEU A 21 -7.04 1.95 19.45
CA LEU A 21 -6.54 3.32 19.44
C LEU A 21 -6.52 3.95 20.84
N ASP A 22 -7.59 3.80 21.62
CA ASP A 22 -7.69 4.40 22.96
C ASP A 22 -6.58 3.87 23.88
N THR A 23 -6.31 2.57 23.79
CA THR A 23 -5.25 1.90 24.54
C THR A 23 -3.87 2.38 24.07
N ALA A 24 -3.69 2.64 22.77
CA ALA A 24 -2.45 3.17 22.22
C ALA A 24 -2.19 4.64 22.57
N LEU A 25 -3.25 5.42 22.83
CA LEU A 25 -3.18 6.82 23.25
C LEU A 25 -2.91 6.99 24.74
N ASP A 26 -3.13 5.97 25.57
CA ASP A 26 -2.79 5.99 26.98
C ASP A 26 -1.25 6.06 27.15
N PRO A 27 -0.70 7.13 27.76
CA PRO A 27 0.74 7.27 27.98
C PRO A 27 1.35 6.11 28.79
N ALA A 28 0.56 5.40 29.61
CA ALA A 28 1.03 4.22 30.37
C ALA A 28 1.34 3.00 29.47
N ASN A 29 0.94 3.05 28.20
CA ASN A 29 1.14 1.99 27.21
C ASN A 29 2.13 2.38 26.11
N ASP A 30 2.66 3.60 26.12
CA ASP A 30 3.64 4.05 25.12
C ASP A 30 4.92 3.19 25.16
N GLY A 31 5.36 2.73 23.99
CA GLY A 31 6.50 1.84 23.84
C GLY A 31 6.22 0.38 24.19
N THR A 32 4.95 -0.01 24.35
CA THR A 32 4.56 -1.38 24.74
C THR A 32 3.62 -2.04 23.70
N PRO A 33 3.46 -3.36 23.73
CA PRO A 33 2.53 -4.06 22.84
C PRO A 33 1.08 -4.09 23.37
N LYS A 34 0.79 -3.42 24.49
CA LYS A 34 -0.50 -3.55 25.20
C LYS A 34 -1.73 -3.13 24.40
N ALA A 35 -1.55 -2.26 23.41
CA ALA A 35 -2.62 -1.87 22.50
C ALA A 35 -2.93 -2.93 21.43
N VAL A 36 -2.08 -3.94 21.26
CA VAL A 36 -2.37 -5.05 20.35
C VAL A 36 -3.37 -5.99 21.02
N VAL A 37 -4.57 -6.05 20.46
CA VAL A 37 -5.67 -6.90 20.94
C VAL A 37 -5.53 -8.32 20.42
N ASN A 38 -5.24 -8.47 19.12
CA ASN A 38 -5.14 -9.77 18.46
C ASN A 38 -4.04 -9.77 17.39
N ARG A 39 -3.43 -10.94 17.18
CA ARG A 39 -2.51 -11.27 16.07
C ARG A 39 -3.18 -12.30 15.17
N LEU A 40 -3.84 -11.84 14.13
CA LEU A 40 -4.62 -12.70 13.25
C LEU A 40 -3.67 -13.46 12.32
N ARG A 41 -3.79 -14.79 12.24
CA ARG A 41 -3.19 -15.51 11.12
C ARG A 41 -3.95 -15.12 9.86
N VAL A 42 -3.23 -14.81 8.79
CA VAL A 42 -3.85 -14.38 7.51
C VAL A 42 -3.40 -15.19 6.32
N THR A 43 -2.48 -16.13 6.49
CA THR A 43 -2.00 -17.00 5.42
C THR A 43 -2.60 -18.40 5.56
N PRO A 44 -2.92 -19.07 4.45
CA PRO A 44 -3.50 -20.41 4.48
C PRO A 44 -2.47 -21.46 4.94
N ASP A 45 -2.99 -22.56 5.47
CA ASP A 45 -2.22 -23.79 5.62
C ASP A 45 -2.03 -24.47 4.25
N ILE A 46 -0.85 -25.05 4.04
CA ILE A 46 -0.47 -25.82 2.85
C ILE A 46 0.06 -27.20 3.25
N VAL A 47 0.06 -28.15 2.30
CA VAL A 47 0.62 -29.49 2.52
C VAL A 47 1.99 -29.57 1.86
N VAL A 48 3.02 -29.87 2.65
CA VAL A 48 4.39 -30.12 2.20
C VAL A 48 4.82 -31.48 2.72
N ASP A 49 5.12 -32.41 1.81
CA ASP A 49 5.55 -33.78 2.15
C ASP A 49 4.61 -34.48 3.15
N GLY A 50 3.30 -34.30 2.96
CA GLY A 50 2.25 -34.88 3.81
C GLY A 50 2.05 -34.17 5.16
N LYS A 51 2.73 -33.06 5.42
CA LYS A 51 2.59 -32.25 6.65
C LYS A 51 1.94 -30.91 6.38
N THR A 52 1.10 -30.47 7.31
CA THR A 52 0.54 -29.11 7.31
C THR A 52 1.62 -28.10 7.69
N VAL A 53 1.81 -27.09 6.85
CA VAL A 53 2.76 -25.99 7.04
C VAL A 53 2.03 -24.67 6.81
N ILE A 54 2.37 -23.64 7.58
CA ILE A 54 1.86 -22.27 7.35
C ILE A 54 2.58 -21.68 6.14
N SER A 55 1.85 -21.19 5.14
CA SER A 55 2.49 -20.55 3.98
C SER A 55 3.12 -19.21 4.37
N SER A 56 4.20 -18.84 3.68
CA SER A 56 4.84 -17.53 3.80
C SER A 56 4.14 -16.51 2.91
N GLY A 57 2.85 -16.30 3.15
CA GLY A 57 2.01 -15.44 2.30
C GLY A 57 2.45 -13.97 2.24
N GLN A 58 3.25 -13.47 3.19
CA GLN A 58 3.77 -12.10 3.17
C GLN A 58 2.68 -11.02 3.05
N PRO A 59 1.81 -10.85 4.06
CA PRO A 59 0.77 -9.81 4.04
C PRO A 59 1.38 -8.41 3.91
N ILE A 60 0.88 -7.62 2.97
CA ILE A 60 1.48 -6.33 2.60
C ILE A 60 0.50 -5.16 2.66
N SER A 61 -0.64 -5.27 1.96
CA SER A 61 -1.66 -4.22 1.86
C SER A 61 -2.95 -4.64 2.54
N ILE A 62 -3.64 -3.66 3.13
CA ILE A 62 -4.89 -3.87 3.86
C ILE A 62 -5.90 -2.84 3.36
N ALA A 63 -7.00 -3.32 2.79
CA ALA A 63 -8.14 -2.49 2.41
C ALA A 63 -9.33 -2.80 3.32
N ILE A 64 -9.92 -1.75 3.91
CA ILE A 64 -11.12 -1.88 4.74
C ILE A 64 -12.34 -1.65 3.86
N ALA A 65 -13.30 -2.57 3.93
CA ALA A 65 -14.56 -2.42 3.21
C ALA A 65 -15.36 -1.23 3.78
N PRO A 66 -16.10 -0.47 2.94
CA PRO A 66 -16.88 0.68 3.40
C PRO A 66 -17.91 0.36 4.49
N ASP A 67 -18.35 -0.90 4.59
CA ASP A 67 -19.27 -1.37 5.63
C ASP A 67 -18.61 -1.59 7.01
N ASN A 68 -17.29 -1.43 7.12
CA ASN A 68 -16.48 -1.72 8.33
C ASN A 68 -16.64 -3.15 8.88
N LYS A 69 -17.15 -4.09 8.07
CA LYS A 69 -17.34 -5.49 8.49
C LYS A 69 -16.28 -6.41 7.91
N ARG A 70 -15.62 -6.00 6.82
CA ARG A 70 -14.62 -6.81 6.15
C ARG A 70 -13.32 -6.05 5.91
N ALA A 71 -12.22 -6.76 5.98
CA ALA A 71 -10.94 -6.30 5.46
C ALA A 71 -10.38 -7.29 4.42
N TYR A 72 -9.62 -6.76 3.48
CA TYR A 72 -8.95 -7.52 2.43
C TYR A 72 -7.45 -7.34 2.60
N VAL A 73 -6.75 -8.44 2.86
CA VAL A 73 -5.30 -8.45 3.12
C VAL A 73 -4.60 -9.11 1.95
N VAL A 74 -3.81 -8.34 1.21
CA VAL A 74 -3.01 -8.86 0.10
C VAL A 74 -1.81 -9.60 0.65
N ASN A 75 -1.72 -10.88 0.34
CA ASN A 75 -0.58 -11.75 0.61
C ASN A 75 0.26 -11.87 -0.67
N HIS A 76 1.40 -11.19 -0.66
CA HIS A 76 2.34 -11.08 -1.78
C HIS A 76 2.78 -12.44 -2.34
N SER A 77 3.03 -13.42 -1.49
CA SER A 77 3.47 -14.77 -1.88
C SER A 77 2.43 -15.85 -1.60
N GLY A 78 1.20 -15.48 -1.27
CA GLY A 78 0.05 -16.39 -1.20
C GLY A 78 0.30 -17.73 -0.48
N ARG A 79 0.32 -18.81 -1.25
CA ARG A 79 0.47 -20.21 -0.78
C ARG A 79 1.91 -20.74 -0.87
N THR A 80 2.90 -19.86 -1.03
CA THR A 80 4.29 -20.25 -1.18
C THR A 80 4.87 -20.86 0.10
N LYS A 81 5.71 -21.89 -0.06
CA LYS A 81 6.44 -22.52 1.03
C LYS A 81 7.41 -21.52 1.67
N PRO A 82 7.56 -21.49 3.02
CA PRO A 82 8.45 -20.55 3.68
C PRO A 82 9.88 -20.54 3.15
N GLU A 83 10.46 -21.70 2.83
CA GLU A 83 11.82 -21.81 2.31
C GLU A 83 11.98 -21.15 0.93
N LEU A 84 10.96 -21.20 0.07
CA LEU A 84 11.00 -20.60 -1.26
C LEU A 84 10.88 -19.08 -1.18
N ALA A 85 9.94 -18.58 -0.37
CA ALA A 85 9.79 -17.14 -0.15
C ALA A 85 11.01 -16.53 0.56
N ALA A 86 11.68 -17.30 1.44
CA ALA A 86 12.92 -16.87 2.09
C ALA A 86 14.11 -16.84 1.13
N ALA A 87 14.19 -17.81 0.20
CA ALA A 87 15.22 -17.83 -0.84
C ALA A 87 15.06 -16.66 -1.81
N PHE A 88 13.83 -16.39 -2.23
CA PHE A 88 13.50 -15.24 -3.06
C PHE A 88 12.06 -14.80 -2.81
N GLN A 89 11.85 -13.56 -2.37
CA GLN A 89 10.54 -13.07 -1.93
C GLN A 89 9.60 -12.71 -3.09
N HIS A 90 10.13 -12.62 -4.31
CA HIS A 90 9.42 -12.20 -5.52
C HIS A 90 9.14 -13.39 -6.43
N GLY A 91 8.25 -13.18 -7.40
CA GLY A 91 7.86 -14.11 -8.43
C GLY A 91 6.85 -15.16 -8.00
N HIS A 92 6.09 -14.91 -6.93
CA HIS A 92 5.15 -15.88 -6.34
C HIS A 92 3.71 -15.51 -6.63
N ALA A 93 2.87 -16.52 -6.85
CA ALA A 93 1.43 -16.32 -6.95
C ALA A 93 0.87 -15.90 -5.58
N GLY A 94 0.10 -14.82 -5.56
CA GLY A 94 -0.44 -14.28 -4.32
C GLY A 94 -1.87 -14.70 -4.01
N THR A 95 -2.36 -14.25 -2.85
CA THR A 95 -3.78 -14.37 -2.46
C THR A 95 -4.26 -13.07 -1.82
N VAL A 96 -5.57 -12.86 -1.73
CA VAL A 96 -6.16 -11.86 -0.84
C VAL A 96 -6.98 -12.57 0.23
N THR A 97 -6.64 -12.37 1.50
CA THR A 97 -7.41 -12.92 2.62
C THR A 97 -8.55 -11.99 2.97
N VAL A 98 -9.76 -12.54 3.07
CA VAL A 98 -10.95 -11.80 3.54
C VAL A 98 -11.07 -12.02 5.04
N ILE A 99 -11.04 -10.94 5.82
CA ILE A 99 -11.15 -10.95 7.27
C ILE A 99 -12.53 -10.42 7.67
N ASP A 100 -13.19 -11.11 8.59
CA ASP A 100 -14.37 -10.62 9.31
C ASP A 100 -13.89 -9.74 10.48
N LEU A 101 -14.22 -8.44 10.44
CA LEU A 101 -13.75 -7.45 11.41
C LEU A 101 -14.44 -7.57 12.77
N VAL A 102 -15.62 -8.18 12.85
CA VAL A 102 -16.27 -8.50 14.14
C VAL A 102 -15.46 -9.61 14.82
N LYS A 103 -15.19 -10.69 14.09
CA LYS A 103 -14.41 -11.82 14.61
C LYS A 103 -12.96 -11.43 14.89
N ALA A 104 -12.40 -10.48 14.15
CA ALA A 104 -11.06 -9.94 14.38
C ALA A 104 -10.89 -9.33 15.77
N LEU A 105 -11.98 -8.89 16.43
CA LEU A 105 -11.97 -8.35 17.79
C LEU A 105 -12.19 -9.42 18.88
N ASP A 106 -12.61 -10.62 18.51
CA ASP A 106 -12.78 -11.73 19.45
C ASP A 106 -11.41 -12.27 19.89
N PRO A 107 -11.10 -12.37 21.21
CA PRO A 107 -9.86 -12.96 21.69
C PRO A 107 -9.59 -14.39 21.18
N ALA A 108 -10.62 -15.16 20.80
CA ALA A 108 -10.47 -16.47 20.19
C ALA A 108 -9.79 -16.44 18.81
N SER A 109 -9.73 -15.26 18.18
CA SER A 109 -9.04 -15.05 16.90
C SER A 109 -7.54 -14.82 17.05
N ASN A 110 -7.03 -14.64 18.27
CA ASN A 110 -5.60 -14.43 18.48
C ASN A 110 -4.78 -15.66 18.07
N ASP A 111 -3.81 -15.47 17.18
CA ASP A 111 -2.94 -16.50 16.60
C ASP A 111 -3.70 -17.65 15.89
N THR A 112 -4.94 -17.41 15.45
CA THR A 112 -5.75 -18.39 14.71
C THR A 112 -6.27 -17.84 13.39
N LEU A 113 -6.92 -18.71 12.60
CA LEU A 113 -7.64 -18.37 11.37
C LEU A 113 -9.13 -18.05 11.63
N ALA A 114 -9.57 -17.90 12.89
CA ALA A 114 -11.00 -17.79 13.21
C ALA A 114 -11.68 -16.55 12.60
N ALA A 115 -10.91 -15.48 12.39
CA ALA A 115 -11.39 -14.26 11.71
C ALA A 115 -11.34 -14.35 10.17
N VAL A 116 -10.75 -15.40 9.59
CA VAL A 116 -10.66 -15.55 8.14
C VAL A 116 -11.99 -16.07 7.58
N ALA A 117 -12.59 -15.29 6.69
CA ALA A 117 -13.82 -15.64 5.98
C ALA A 117 -13.56 -16.37 4.65
N GLY A 118 -12.36 -16.25 4.09
CA GLY A 118 -11.96 -16.93 2.86
C GLY A 118 -10.75 -16.30 2.20
N TYR A 119 -10.42 -16.81 1.00
CA TYR A 119 -9.29 -16.36 0.19
C TYR A 119 -9.75 -16.10 -1.25
N ILE A 120 -9.20 -15.04 -1.85
CA ILE A 120 -9.29 -14.73 -3.27
C ILE A 120 -7.96 -15.13 -3.89
N GLU A 121 -8.00 -16.04 -4.86
CA GLU A 121 -6.82 -16.33 -5.68
C GLU A 121 -6.60 -15.14 -6.63
N THR A 122 -5.41 -14.56 -6.59
CA THR A 122 -5.15 -13.26 -7.24
C THR A 122 -4.95 -13.39 -8.74
N GLU A 123 -4.71 -14.62 -9.21
CA GLU A 123 -4.54 -14.93 -10.62
C GLU A 123 -3.33 -14.24 -11.28
N GLY A 124 -2.37 -13.79 -10.48
CA GLY A 124 -1.11 -13.17 -10.91
C GLY A 124 -0.02 -13.27 -9.83
N PHE A 125 1.12 -12.66 -10.09
CA PHE A 125 2.34 -12.79 -9.29
C PHE A 125 2.71 -11.45 -8.65
N GLY A 126 3.24 -11.51 -7.43
CA GLY A 126 3.60 -10.32 -6.65
C GLY A 126 2.47 -9.31 -6.49
N PRO A 127 1.25 -9.72 -6.10
CA PRO A 127 0.21 -8.76 -5.84
C PRO A 127 0.55 -7.91 -4.63
N THR A 128 0.29 -6.62 -4.74
CA THR A 128 0.68 -5.63 -3.72
C THR A 128 -0.48 -4.71 -3.40
N GLY A 129 -0.98 -3.93 -4.35
CA GLY A 129 -2.08 -2.96 -4.13
C GLY A 129 -3.47 -3.55 -4.34
N PHE A 130 -4.43 -3.16 -3.49
CA PHE A 130 -5.86 -3.53 -3.61
C PHE A 130 -6.75 -2.32 -3.28
N ALA A 131 -7.64 -1.93 -4.19
CA ALA A 131 -8.53 -0.79 -4.01
C ALA A 131 -9.98 -1.19 -4.28
N ILE A 132 -10.89 -0.80 -3.37
CA ILE A 132 -12.33 -1.06 -3.49
C ILE A 132 -12.97 0.11 -4.22
N ALA A 133 -13.78 -0.18 -5.24
CA ALA A 133 -14.53 0.82 -5.96
C ALA A 133 -15.66 1.39 -5.09
N ALA A 134 -16.06 2.63 -5.36
CA ALA A 134 -17.12 3.32 -4.62
C ALA A 134 -18.50 2.62 -4.72
N ASP A 135 -18.68 1.72 -5.70
CA ASP A 135 -19.89 0.89 -5.81
C ASP A 135 -19.98 -0.20 -4.73
N GLY A 136 -18.89 -0.47 -4.00
CA GLY A 136 -18.79 -1.52 -2.97
C GLY A 136 -18.89 -2.95 -3.51
N LYS A 137 -18.91 -3.12 -4.83
CA LYS A 137 -19.10 -4.40 -5.52
C LYS A 137 -17.83 -4.87 -6.18
N HIS A 138 -17.02 -3.96 -6.69
CA HIS A 138 -15.79 -4.29 -7.40
C HIS A 138 -14.55 -3.81 -6.64
N ALA A 139 -13.45 -4.51 -6.86
CA ALA A 139 -12.13 -4.05 -6.47
C ALA A 139 -11.13 -4.23 -7.62
N VAL A 140 -10.02 -3.52 -7.53
CA VAL A 140 -8.89 -3.63 -8.44
C VAL A 140 -7.68 -4.10 -7.65
N LEU A 141 -6.96 -5.06 -8.22
CA LEU A 141 -5.75 -5.63 -7.67
C LEU A 141 -4.58 -5.41 -8.63
N ALA A 142 -3.47 -4.91 -8.11
CA ALA A 142 -2.23 -4.69 -8.85
C ALA A 142 -1.25 -5.86 -8.67
N HIS A 143 -0.49 -6.14 -9.72
CA HIS A 143 0.52 -7.21 -9.79
C HIS A 143 1.81 -6.63 -10.31
N ALA A 144 2.87 -6.72 -9.51
CA ALA A 144 4.16 -6.13 -9.84
C ALA A 144 5.11 -7.11 -10.54
N GLU A 145 4.79 -8.40 -10.57
CA GLU A 145 5.77 -9.44 -10.89
C GLU A 145 5.23 -10.45 -11.91
N ARG A 146 6.11 -11.34 -12.39
CA ARG A 146 5.73 -12.56 -13.11
C ARG A 146 6.24 -13.80 -12.38
N GLU A 147 5.90 -14.99 -12.86
CA GLU A 147 6.40 -16.23 -12.27
C GLU A 147 7.93 -16.26 -12.20
N GLY A 148 8.46 -16.41 -10.98
CA GLY A 148 9.88 -16.57 -10.71
C GLY A 148 10.73 -15.29 -10.76
N ASP A 149 10.22 -14.15 -11.23
CA ASP A 149 11.01 -12.93 -11.44
C ASP A 149 10.33 -11.70 -10.82
N GLU A 150 11.13 -10.75 -10.34
CA GLU A 150 10.65 -9.47 -9.78
C GLU A 150 10.10 -8.51 -10.86
N ASP A 151 10.59 -8.60 -12.10
CA ASP A 151 10.06 -7.86 -13.26
C ASP A 151 9.00 -8.71 -13.99
N GLY A 152 8.13 -8.07 -14.77
CA GLY A 152 7.19 -8.77 -15.66
C GLY A 152 5.71 -8.52 -15.36
N GLY A 153 5.40 -7.74 -14.33
CA GLY A 153 4.03 -7.38 -13.95
C GLY A 153 3.36 -6.51 -15.00
N ARG A 154 2.36 -7.06 -15.70
CA ARG A 154 1.74 -6.40 -16.86
C ARG A 154 0.22 -6.36 -16.87
N HIS A 155 -0.43 -6.57 -15.73
CA HIS A 155 -1.88 -6.52 -15.70
C HIS A 155 -2.44 -6.04 -14.35
N LEU A 156 -3.65 -5.49 -14.41
CA LEU A 156 -4.50 -5.29 -13.24
C LEU A 156 -5.63 -6.32 -13.26
N SER A 157 -6.02 -6.82 -12.10
CA SER A 157 -7.15 -7.74 -11.97
C SER A 157 -8.37 -7.02 -11.40
N ILE A 158 -9.55 -7.27 -11.97
CA ILE A 158 -10.83 -6.81 -11.43
C ILE A 158 -11.46 -7.95 -10.64
N VAL A 159 -11.84 -7.65 -9.40
CA VAL A 159 -12.41 -8.60 -8.45
C VAL A 159 -13.88 -8.25 -8.21
N ASP A 160 -14.77 -9.24 -8.31
CA ASP A 160 -16.13 -9.14 -7.79
C ASP A 160 -16.15 -9.52 -6.30
N LEU A 161 -16.55 -8.59 -5.45
CA LEU A 161 -16.56 -8.75 -3.99
C LEU A 161 -17.77 -9.53 -3.49
N ALA A 162 -18.80 -9.73 -4.32
CA ALA A 162 -19.93 -10.59 -3.97
C ALA A 162 -19.52 -12.08 -4.01
N THR A 163 -18.76 -12.47 -5.04
CA THR A 163 -18.27 -13.84 -5.22
C THR A 163 -16.83 -14.05 -4.73
N ASN A 164 -16.11 -12.97 -4.37
CA ASN A 164 -14.70 -13.00 -3.97
C ASN A 164 -13.81 -13.65 -5.03
N ARG A 165 -13.98 -13.25 -6.29
CA ARG A 165 -13.27 -13.83 -7.43
C ARG A 165 -12.76 -12.75 -8.39
N VAL A 166 -11.61 -13.02 -9.00
CA VAL A 166 -11.15 -12.29 -10.17
C VAL A 166 -12.12 -12.59 -11.32
N ILE A 167 -12.66 -11.53 -11.92
CA ILE A 167 -13.59 -11.61 -13.05
C ILE A 167 -12.96 -11.14 -14.35
N ARG A 168 -11.88 -10.34 -14.28
CA ARG A 168 -11.14 -9.83 -15.45
C ARG A 168 -9.67 -9.65 -15.11
N ARG A 169 -8.81 -9.86 -16.11
CA ARG A 169 -7.43 -9.39 -16.14
C ARG A 169 -7.30 -8.42 -17.29
N VAL A 170 -6.86 -7.20 -17.00
CA VAL A 170 -6.69 -6.14 -17.99
C VAL A 170 -5.20 -5.95 -18.20
N GLU A 171 -4.73 -6.35 -19.39
CA GLU A 171 -3.34 -6.16 -19.77
C GLU A 171 -3.01 -4.67 -19.92
N LEU A 172 -1.84 -4.29 -19.44
CA LEU A 172 -1.29 -2.95 -19.57
C LEU A 172 -0.34 -2.87 -20.78
N ALA A 173 -0.21 -1.69 -21.35
CA ALA A 173 0.78 -1.39 -22.37
C ALA A 173 2.21 -1.56 -21.81
N TYR A 174 3.14 -1.92 -22.69
CA TYR A 174 4.56 -1.83 -22.39
C TYR A 174 4.99 -0.36 -22.28
N GLY A 175 6.01 -0.12 -21.46
CA GLY A 175 6.76 1.13 -21.41
C GLY A 175 7.63 1.35 -22.64
N LYS A 176 8.43 2.42 -22.61
CA LYS A 176 9.35 2.81 -23.70
C LYS A 176 10.77 3.04 -23.18
N PRO A 177 11.47 1.99 -22.71
CA PRO A 177 12.67 2.17 -21.90
C PRO A 177 13.96 2.37 -22.71
N GLY A 178 13.89 2.44 -24.05
CA GLY A 178 15.05 2.65 -24.92
C GLY A 178 15.85 1.38 -25.24
N PHE A 179 15.41 0.21 -24.79
CA PHE A 179 15.90 -1.12 -25.18
C PHE A 179 14.73 -2.01 -25.67
N PRO A 180 14.99 -3.16 -26.32
CA PRO A 180 13.93 -4.03 -26.85
C PRO A 180 12.99 -4.59 -25.77
N CYS A 181 11.68 -4.52 -26.02
CA CYS A 181 10.64 -5.09 -25.16
C CYS A 181 9.93 -6.29 -25.82
N PRO A 182 9.60 -7.36 -25.06
CA PRO A 182 10.06 -7.61 -23.69
C PRO A 182 11.57 -7.95 -23.65
N PRO A 183 12.25 -7.70 -22.52
CA PRO A 183 13.64 -8.11 -22.36
C PRO A 183 13.77 -9.64 -22.31
N ASP A 184 14.87 -10.16 -22.85
CA ASP A 184 15.24 -11.57 -22.77
C ASP A 184 16.69 -11.74 -22.25
N PRO A 185 16.92 -12.45 -21.14
CA PRO A 185 15.90 -12.87 -20.17
C PRO A 185 15.24 -11.65 -19.50
N VAL A 186 14.03 -11.85 -18.96
CA VAL A 186 13.40 -10.88 -18.06
C VAL A 186 14.24 -10.77 -16.77
N PRO A 187 14.47 -9.56 -16.25
CA PRO A 187 15.20 -9.36 -15.01
C PRO A 187 14.64 -10.17 -13.83
N HIS A 188 15.51 -10.94 -13.21
CA HIS A 188 15.13 -11.72 -12.04
C HIS A 188 14.92 -10.83 -10.81
N ARG A 189 15.72 -9.77 -10.65
CA ARG A 189 15.68 -8.86 -9.50
C ARG A 189 16.11 -7.44 -9.86
N ALA A 190 15.60 -6.47 -9.11
CA ALA A 190 16.09 -5.10 -9.13
C ALA A 190 17.36 -4.93 -8.24
N PRO A 191 18.22 -3.93 -8.53
CA PRO A 191 18.19 -3.13 -9.74
C PRO A 191 18.73 -3.87 -10.96
N ASP A 192 18.10 -3.67 -12.12
CA ASP A 192 18.62 -4.13 -13.41
C ASP A 192 18.28 -3.11 -14.52
N PRO A 193 19.26 -2.72 -15.37
CA PRO A 193 19.03 -1.73 -16.43
C PRO A 193 17.97 -2.13 -17.47
N LYS A 194 17.53 -3.39 -17.50
CA LYS A 194 16.46 -3.89 -18.37
C LYS A 194 15.05 -3.79 -17.76
N PHE A 195 14.87 -3.25 -16.55
CA PHE A 195 13.54 -2.85 -16.07
C PHE A 195 12.95 -1.74 -16.95
N GLY A 196 11.62 -1.58 -16.97
CA GLY A 196 10.95 -0.48 -17.68
C GLY A 196 10.25 -0.86 -18.98
N CYS A 197 10.26 -2.12 -19.36
CA CYS A 197 9.28 -2.63 -20.31
C CYS A 197 7.93 -2.86 -19.61
N PHE A 198 7.93 -3.56 -18.48
CA PHE A 198 6.71 -3.91 -17.77
C PHE A 198 6.36 -2.81 -16.75
N PRO A 199 5.07 -2.45 -16.61
CA PRO A 199 4.64 -1.48 -15.61
C PRO A 199 5.01 -1.84 -14.17
N ASP A 200 4.93 -3.13 -13.82
CA ASP A 200 5.14 -3.63 -12.46
C ASP A 200 4.34 -2.80 -11.44
N THR A 201 3.02 -2.78 -11.62
CA THR A 201 2.15 -1.92 -10.82
C THR A 201 2.15 -2.40 -9.36
N ASN A 202 2.63 -1.55 -8.46
CA ASN A 202 2.65 -1.81 -7.02
C ASN A 202 1.37 -1.29 -6.36
N GLY A 203 1.14 0.02 -6.43
CA GLY A 203 0.00 0.68 -5.80
C GLY A 203 -1.20 0.75 -6.74
N VAL A 204 -2.41 0.73 -6.18
CA VAL A 204 -3.62 1.06 -6.94
C VAL A 204 -4.60 1.86 -6.08
N THR A 205 -5.28 2.82 -6.70
CA THR A 205 -6.39 3.56 -6.11
C THR A 205 -7.47 3.83 -7.16
N ILE A 206 -8.68 4.22 -6.73
CA ILE A 206 -9.83 4.42 -7.62
C ILE A 206 -10.49 5.75 -7.27
N SER A 207 -10.56 6.67 -8.23
CA SER A 207 -11.43 7.83 -8.14
C SER A 207 -12.84 7.48 -8.62
N PRO A 208 -13.91 7.98 -7.96
CA PRO A 208 -15.28 7.83 -8.47
C PRO A 208 -15.56 8.64 -9.74
N LEU A 209 -14.70 9.62 -10.09
CA LEU A 209 -14.89 10.45 -11.28
C LEU A 209 -14.69 9.65 -12.57
N GLY A 210 -15.28 10.14 -13.67
CA GLY A 210 -15.26 9.43 -14.96
C GLY A 210 -16.04 8.12 -14.96
N GLY A 211 -16.95 7.92 -13.99
CA GLY A 211 -17.66 6.64 -13.79
C GLY A 211 -16.81 5.57 -13.08
N GLY A 212 -15.70 5.98 -12.46
CA GLY A 212 -14.68 5.10 -11.90
C GLY A 212 -13.40 5.15 -12.73
N THR A 213 -12.37 5.79 -12.19
CA THR A 213 -11.04 5.90 -12.80
C THR A 213 -10.00 5.24 -11.89
N ILE A 214 -9.35 4.21 -12.42
CA ILE A 214 -8.29 3.46 -11.76
C ILE A 214 -6.96 4.18 -12.00
N PHE A 215 -6.19 4.34 -10.93
CA PHE A 215 -4.82 4.83 -10.97
C PHE A 215 -3.86 3.77 -10.44
N GLY A 216 -2.89 3.37 -11.25
CA GLY A 216 -1.87 2.37 -10.88
C GLY A 216 -0.49 3.02 -10.75
N ALA A 217 0.20 2.82 -9.64
CA ALA A 217 1.58 3.28 -9.45
C ALA A 217 2.57 2.25 -9.97
N ASN A 218 3.22 2.55 -11.08
CA ASN A 218 4.07 1.60 -11.80
C ASN A 218 5.51 1.71 -11.32
N GLY A 219 6.05 0.63 -10.77
CA GLY A 219 7.42 0.57 -10.27
C GLY A 219 8.45 0.36 -11.37
N GLY A 220 8.09 -0.37 -12.42
CA GLY A 220 9.00 -0.72 -13.51
C GLY A 220 9.19 0.44 -14.49
N THR A 221 8.10 1.14 -14.85
CA THR A 221 8.09 2.20 -15.88
C THR A 221 8.15 3.64 -15.38
N ASP A 222 8.24 3.85 -14.06
CA ASP A 222 8.34 5.18 -13.44
C ASP A 222 7.19 6.15 -13.85
N ASP A 223 5.96 5.65 -13.94
CA ASP A 223 4.76 6.41 -14.34
C ASP A 223 3.49 5.96 -13.59
N ILE A 224 2.36 6.59 -13.89
CA ILE A 224 1.03 6.25 -13.35
C ILE A 224 0.12 5.81 -14.49
N THR A 225 -0.47 4.62 -14.36
CA THR A 225 -1.55 4.13 -15.23
C THR A 225 -2.82 4.90 -14.93
N VAL A 226 -3.54 5.35 -15.98
CA VAL A 226 -4.92 5.85 -15.88
C VAL A 226 -5.81 4.90 -16.66
N MET A 227 -6.84 4.32 -16.02
CA MET A 227 -7.69 3.29 -16.62
C MET A 227 -9.17 3.50 -16.27
N SER A 228 -10.07 3.25 -17.22
CA SER A 228 -11.51 3.25 -16.97
C SER A 228 -11.94 1.97 -16.24
N LEU A 229 -12.56 2.12 -15.07
CA LEU A 229 -13.11 0.99 -14.31
C LEU A 229 -14.23 0.29 -15.08
N GLN A 230 -15.14 1.05 -15.71
CA GLN A 230 -16.27 0.48 -16.42
C GLN A 230 -15.83 -0.39 -17.61
N LYS A 231 -14.90 0.12 -18.41
CA LYS A 231 -14.31 -0.64 -19.52
C LYS A 231 -13.55 -1.87 -19.02
N ALA A 232 -12.82 -1.74 -17.92
CA ALA A 232 -12.09 -2.84 -17.30
C ALA A 232 -13.03 -3.96 -16.84
N ILE A 233 -14.15 -3.63 -16.19
CA ILE A 233 -15.20 -4.58 -15.78
C ILE A 233 -15.81 -5.25 -17.02
N ALA A 234 -16.15 -4.47 -18.04
CA ALA A 234 -16.73 -4.96 -19.29
C ALA A 234 -15.77 -5.83 -20.11
N GLY A 235 -14.45 -5.75 -19.85
CA GLY A 235 -13.43 -6.42 -20.66
C GLY A 235 -13.22 -5.76 -22.02
N GLU A 236 -13.50 -4.46 -22.12
CA GLU A 236 -13.35 -3.70 -23.35
C GLU A 236 -11.88 -3.38 -23.63
N ALA A 237 -11.50 -3.43 -24.92
CA ALA A 237 -10.21 -2.92 -25.36
C ALA A 237 -10.08 -1.41 -25.05
N GLY A 238 -8.84 -0.96 -24.80
CA GLY A 238 -8.59 0.45 -24.47
C GLY A 238 -9.19 0.87 -23.13
N ALA A 239 -9.24 -0.06 -22.16
CA ALA A 239 -9.54 0.28 -20.77
C ALA A 239 -8.43 1.16 -20.17
N GLU A 240 -7.15 0.88 -20.47
CA GLU A 240 -6.05 1.79 -20.18
C GLU A 240 -6.14 3.01 -21.11
N LEU A 241 -6.22 4.19 -20.51
CA LEU A 241 -6.49 5.46 -21.18
C LEU A 241 -5.22 6.26 -21.41
N ALA A 242 -4.31 6.26 -20.43
CA ALA A 242 -3.11 7.08 -20.45
C ALA A 242 -2.03 6.60 -19.47
N ARG A 243 -0.84 7.20 -19.61
CA ARG A 243 0.30 7.11 -18.69
C ARG A 243 0.78 8.49 -18.32
N ILE A 244 1.01 8.74 -17.03
CA ILE A 244 1.50 10.02 -16.52
C ILE A 244 2.89 9.81 -15.93
N PRO A 245 3.97 10.38 -16.51
CA PRO A 245 5.32 10.20 -16.00
C PRO A 245 5.49 10.84 -14.63
N VAL A 246 6.23 10.19 -13.74
CA VAL A 246 6.58 10.71 -12.40
C VAL A 246 8.09 10.71 -12.21
N GLN A 247 8.59 11.08 -11.02
CA GLN A 247 10.03 11.11 -10.77
C GLN A 247 10.64 9.69 -10.78
N ALA A 248 9.99 8.76 -10.09
CA ALA A 248 10.43 7.38 -9.93
C ALA A 248 9.24 6.53 -9.48
N GLY A 249 9.35 5.23 -9.68
CA GLY A 249 8.34 4.21 -9.39
C GLY A 249 7.66 4.40 -8.05
N GLY A 250 6.37 4.05 -7.98
CA GLY A 250 5.58 4.24 -6.76
C GLY A 250 5.22 2.96 -6.08
N PHE A 251 4.96 3.05 -4.77
CA PHE A 251 4.26 2.01 -4.01
C PHE A 251 2.95 2.56 -3.47
N GLY A 252 2.97 3.61 -2.65
CA GLY A 252 1.76 4.24 -2.16
C GLY A 252 1.17 5.24 -3.15
N ILE A 253 -0.10 5.03 -3.46
CA ILE A 253 -0.94 5.93 -4.25
C ILE A 253 -2.33 6.01 -3.61
N SER A 254 -2.86 7.22 -3.46
CA SER A 254 -4.18 7.43 -2.85
C SER A 254 -4.98 8.50 -3.58
N VAL A 255 -6.30 8.38 -3.51
CA VAL A 255 -7.23 9.39 -4.02
C VAL A 255 -7.70 10.30 -2.87
N SER A 256 -7.94 11.57 -3.16
CA SER A 256 -8.59 12.48 -2.21
C SER A 256 -10.04 12.03 -1.92
N PRO A 257 -10.57 12.30 -0.72
CA PRO A 257 -11.95 11.93 -0.38
C PRO A 257 -13.03 12.46 -1.35
N ASP A 258 -12.79 13.63 -1.97
CA ASP A 258 -13.69 14.19 -2.99
C ASP A 258 -13.48 13.61 -4.41
N GLY A 259 -12.51 12.70 -4.57
CA GLY A 259 -12.20 12.02 -5.82
C GLY A 259 -11.42 12.83 -6.84
N LYS A 260 -11.10 14.10 -6.57
CA LYS A 260 -10.58 15.02 -7.59
C LYS A 260 -9.07 14.95 -7.79
N LEU A 261 -8.34 14.52 -6.77
CA LEU A 261 -6.88 14.47 -6.78
C LEU A 261 -6.37 13.08 -6.44
N VAL A 262 -5.19 12.75 -6.95
CA VAL A 262 -4.43 11.55 -6.59
C VAL A 262 -3.04 11.97 -6.11
N ALA A 263 -2.58 11.38 -5.01
CA ALA A 263 -1.25 11.59 -4.47
C ALA A 263 -0.41 10.32 -4.69
N HIS A 264 0.74 10.47 -5.32
CA HIS A 264 1.68 9.39 -5.61
C HIS A 264 3.02 9.66 -4.94
N ALA A 265 3.53 8.67 -4.19
CA ALA A 265 4.85 8.72 -3.57
C ALA A 265 5.91 8.11 -4.52
N SER A 266 6.88 8.92 -4.97
CA SER A 266 7.97 8.46 -5.83
C SER A 266 9.05 7.77 -4.99
N ARG A 267 9.02 6.44 -4.94
CA ARG A 267 9.77 5.59 -4.01
C ARG A 267 11.22 5.40 -4.46
N GLU A 268 11.45 4.66 -5.54
CA GLU A 268 12.75 4.48 -6.21
C GLU A 268 12.56 3.93 -7.63
N SER A 269 13.60 4.05 -8.46
CA SER A 269 13.63 3.43 -9.79
C SER A 269 14.17 2.00 -9.71
N ALA A 270 13.41 1.03 -10.24
CA ALA A 270 13.84 -0.37 -10.32
C ALA A 270 15.01 -0.59 -11.28
N GLN A 271 15.28 0.35 -12.20
CA GLN A 271 16.43 0.27 -13.10
C GLN A 271 17.76 0.56 -12.40
N THR A 272 17.75 1.46 -11.40
CA THR A 272 18.98 2.07 -10.86
C THR A 272 19.10 2.00 -9.33
N ASP A 273 18.03 1.62 -8.62
CA ASP A 273 17.89 1.73 -7.15
C ASP A 273 18.06 3.16 -6.59
N ILE A 274 18.02 4.18 -7.47
CA ILE A 274 18.07 5.58 -7.05
C ILE A 274 16.71 5.94 -6.42
N PRO A 275 16.66 6.32 -5.13
CA PRO A 275 15.40 6.68 -4.50
C PRO A 275 14.90 8.05 -4.97
N GLY A 276 13.59 8.17 -5.07
CA GLY A 276 12.93 9.44 -5.23
C GLY A 276 12.89 10.24 -3.93
N ASN A 277 12.37 11.45 -4.03
CA ASN A 277 12.16 12.35 -2.90
C ASN A 277 10.96 13.27 -3.09
N THR A 278 10.01 12.88 -3.94
CA THR A 278 8.84 13.69 -4.24
C THR A 278 7.52 12.96 -4.06
N VAL A 279 6.48 13.77 -3.83
CA VAL A 279 5.08 13.38 -3.99
C VAL A 279 4.49 14.13 -5.17
N SER A 280 3.90 13.40 -6.11
CA SER A 280 3.19 13.96 -7.27
C SER A 280 1.70 14.09 -6.95
N ILE A 281 1.09 15.23 -7.26
CA ILE A 281 -0.36 15.47 -7.14
C ILE A 281 -0.95 15.51 -8.54
N ILE A 282 -1.84 14.57 -8.83
CA ILE A 282 -2.49 14.39 -10.12
C ILE A 282 -3.93 14.86 -10.03
N ASP A 283 -4.35 15.70 -10.97
CA ASP A 283 -5.74 16.09 -11.18
C ASP A 283 -6.46 15.03 -12.04
N VAL A 284 -7.55 14.48 -11.51
CA VAL A 284 -8.26 13.36 -12.14
C VAL A 284 -8.97 13.78 -13.42
N GLU A 285 -9.56 14.97 -13.48
CA GLU A 285 -10.23 15.44 -14.69
C GLU A 285 -9.22 15.70 -15.81
N LYS A 286 -8.06 16.29 -15.47
CA LYS A 286 -6.96 16.43 -16.43
C LYS A 286 -6.35 15.09 -16.81
N ALA A 287 -6.25 14.13 -15.90
CA ALA A 287 -5.80 12.77 -16.25
C ALA A 287 -6.69 12.11 -17.31
N LEU A 288 -7.97 12.47 -17.37
CA LEU A 288 -8.91 11.98 -18.38
C LEU A 288 -8.91 12.81 -19.68
N ALA A 289 -8.71 14.13 -19.58
CA ALA A 289 -8.84 15.04 -20.73
C ALA A 289 -7.50 15.42 -21.40
N ASP A 290 -6.45 15.64 -20.61
CA ASP A 290 -5.09 16.03 -21.06
C ASP A 290 -4.02 15.45 -20.10
N PRO A 291 -3.72 14.14 -20.20
CA PRO A 291 -2.83 13.45 -19.27
C PRO A 291 -1.45 14.09 -19.11
N ALA A 292 -0.95 14.77 -20.16
CA ALA A 292 0.34 15.46 -20.12
C ALA A 292 0.37 16.65 -19.16
N LYS A 293 -0.79 17.16 -18.73
CA LYS A 293 -0.94 18.24 -17.75
C LYS A 293 -1.63 17.79 -16.47
N ALA A 294 -1.78 16.48 -16.27
CA ALA A 294 -2.48 15.93 -15.14
C ALA A 294 -1.70 16.07 -13.84
N GLU A 295 -0.36 16.00 -13.87
CA GLU A 295 0.44 16.34 -12.70
C GLU A 295 0.40 17.87 -12.47
N VAL A 296 -0.35 18.28 -11.45
CA VAL A 296 -0.58 19.69 -11.12
C VAL A 296 0.37 20.21 -10.04
N ALA A 297 1.06 19.31 -9.32
CA ALA A 297 2.14 19.68 -8.41
C ALA A 297 3.11 18.51 -8.20
N ARG A 298 4.38 18.84 -7.93
CA ARG A 298 5.39 17.90 -7.44
C ARG A 298 6.09 18.50 -6.23
N VAL A 299 5.92 17.88 -5.08
CA VAL A 299 6.40 18.40 -3.79
C VAL A 299 7.65 17.64 -3.38
N LEU A 300 8.72 18.35 -3.01
CA LEU A 300 9.88 17.75 -2.34
C LEU A 300 9.51 17.37 -0.90
N VAL A 301 9.81 16.14 -0.48
CA VAL A 301 9.36 15.62 0.81
C VAL A 301 10.46 14.93 1.60
N GLY A 302 10.36 14.98 2.93
CA GLY A 302 11.27 14.37 3.89
C GLY A 302 12.60 15.10 4.09
N THR A 303 12.90 16.10 3.25
CA THR A 303 14.10 16.94 3.28
C THR A 303 13.80 18.30 2.63
N ASP A 304 14.69 19.28 2.83
CA ASP A 304 14.69 20.56 2.11
C ASP A 304 15.78 20.60 1.02
N ASP A 305 16.60 19.56 0.93
CA ASP A 305 17.65 19.40 -0.08
C ASP A 305 17.21 18.42 -1.18
N LYS A 306 17.09 18.91 -2.42
CA LYS A 306 16.71 18.12 -3.59
C LYS A 306 17.70 17.01 -3.93
N ALA A 307 18.95 17.12 -3.51
CA ALA A 307 19.97 16.08 -3.73
C ALA A 307 19.87 14.94 -2.70
N THR A 308 19.14 15.13 -1.60
CA THR A 308 18.97 14.12 -0.56
C THR A 308 17.83 13.15 -0.94
N PRO A 309 18.10 11.85 -1.19
CA PRO A 309 17.06 10.87 -1.44
C PRO A 309 16.32 10.52 -0.14
N THR A 310 14.98 10.53 -0.17
CA THR A 310 14.16 10.30 1.03
C THR A 310 13.34 9.01 0.98
N ARG A 311 13.22 8.39 -0.21
CA ARG A 311 12.43 7.18 -0.48
C ARG A 311 11.01 7.25 0.13
N PRO A 312 10.16 8.19 -0.33
CA PRO A 312 8.75 8.25 0.04
C PRO A 312 8.05 6.91 -0.17
N PHE A 313 7.24 6.46 0.78
CA PHE A 313 6.55 5.16 0.68
C PHE A 313 5.06 5.30 0.40
N VAL A 314 4.36 6.13 1.19
CA VAL A 314 2.92 6.43 1.03
C VAL A 314 2.71 7.93 1.16
N ALA A 315 1.78 8.45 0.34
CA ALA A 315 1.16 9.76 0.50
C ALA A 315 -0.36 9.56 0.59
N ALA A 316 -0.98 10.02 1.67
CA ALA A 316 -2.41 9.85 1.95
C ALA A 316 -3.08 11.20 2.22
N PHE A 317 -4.21 11.46 1.58
CA PHE A 317 -5.03 12.63 1.88
C PHE A 317 -5.70 12.48 3.26
N LEU A 318 -5.76 13.59 3.99
CA LEU A 318 -6.62 13.70 5.16
C LEU A 318 -8.09 13.82 4.72
N PRO A 319 -9.06 13.47 5.59
CA PRO A 319 -10.50 13.58 5.28
C PRO A 319 -10.95 14.98 4.83
N ASP A 320 -10.21 16.02 5.22
CA ASP A 320 -10.48 17.40 4.84
C ASP A 320 -10.14 17.77 3.39
N CYS A 321 -9.49 16.87 2.63
CA CYS A 321 -8.95 17.09 1.27
C CYS A 321 -7.91 18.22 1.15
N LYS A 322 -7.57 18.90 2.24
CA LYS A 322 -6.69 20.08 2.24
C LYS A 322 -5.24 19.71 2.54
N ARG A 323 -5.03 18.54 3.16
CA ARG A 323 -3.72 18.09 3.61
C ARG A 323 -3.39 16.70 3.10
N ILE A 324 -2.11 16.48 2.81
CA ILE A 324 -1.52 15.16 2.56
C ILE A 324 -0.53 14.85 3.69
N LEU A 325 -0.56 13.62 4.18
CA LEU A 325 0.46 13.04 5.03
C LEU A 325 1.34 12.11 4.21
N SER A 326 2.67 12.27 4.28
CA SER A 326 3.63 11.45 3.53
C SER A 326 4.69 10.85 4.44
N THR A 327 5.05 9.58 4.21
CA THR A 327 6.09 8.84 4.96
C THR A 327 7.39 8.75 4.17
N HIS A 328 8.54 8.93 4.84
CA HIS A 328 9.85 8.93 4.18
C HIS A 328 10.79 7.90 4.81
N PHE A 329 10.98 6.79 4.09
CA PHE A 329 11.70 5.63 4.61
C PHE A 329 13.18 5.94 4.91
N ARG A 330 13.86 6.72 4.06
CA ARG A 330 15.28 7.06 4.28
C ARG A 330 15.45 8.17 5.31
N ALA A 331 14.55 9.14 5.31
CA ALA A 331 14.61 10.32 6.17
C ALA A 331 14.03 10.13 7.59
N ASN A 332 13.42 8.96 7.88
CA ASN A 332 12.90 8.60 9.22
C ASN A 332 11.87 9.59 9.77
N ASN A 333 11.08 10.20 8.87
CA ASN A 333 10.12 11.24 9.22
C ASN A 333 8.85 11.15 8.38
N ILE A 334 7.88 11.97 8.73
CA ILE A 334 6.67 12.25 7.96
C ILE A 334 6.58 13.75 7.65
N ASP A 335 5.92 14.10 6.55
CA ASP A 335 5.58 15.48 6.18
C ASP A 335 4.06 15.64 6.12
N ILE A 336 3.56 16.74 6.66
CA ILE A 336 2.20 17.23 6.47
C ILE A 336 2.29 18.34 5.43
N ILE A 337 1.54 18.19 4.33
CA ILE A 337 1.63 19.02 3.14
C ILE A 337 0.29 19.72 2.91
N ASP A 338 0.32 21.02 2.67
CA ASP A 338 -0.83 21.83 2.24
C ASP A 338 -1.05 21.65 0.73
N VAL A 339 -2.19 21.09 0.36
CA VAL A 339 -2.52 20.76 -1.04
C VAL A 339 -2.66 22.01 -1.90
N ALA A 340 -3.31 23.06 -1.38
CA ALA A 340 -3.55 24.28 -2.14
C ALA A 340 -2.23 25.03 -2.39
N LYS A 341 -1.34 25.10 -1.39
CA LYS A 341 -0.01 25.70 -1.57
C LYS A 341 0.86 24.90 -2.53
N ALA A 342 0.79 23.57 -2.49
CA ALA A 342 1.50 22.72 -3.44
C ALA A 342 1.07 23.01 -4.89
N ILE A 343 -0.23 23.05 -5.15
CA ILE A 343 -0.79 23.36 -6.48
C ILE A 343 -0.45 24.79 -6.92
N ALA A 344 -0.41 25.74 -5.98
CA ALA A 344 0.02 27.10 -6.26
C ALA A 344 1.55 27.24 -6.51
N GLY A 345 2.33 26.16 -6.38
CA GLY A 345 3.78 26.14 -6.58
C GLY A 345 4.59 26.76 -5.44
N GLY A 346 3.98 26.97 -4.27
CA GLY A 346 4.63 27.54 -3.09
C GLY A 346 5.19 26.50 -2.11
N PRO A 347 5.88 26.94 -1.03
CA PRO A 347 6.27 26.05 0.07
C PRO A 347 5.03 25.41 0.71
N ALA A 348 4.89 24.10 0.54
CA ALA A 348 3.68 23.36 0.92
C ALA A 348 3.81 22.60 2.24
N THR A 349 5.02 22.24 2.67
CA THR A 349 5.23 21.49 3.92
C THR A 349 4.84 22.36 5.12
N ILE A 350 3.76 21.97 5.80
CA ILE A 350 3.26 22.58 7.04
C ILE A 350 4.15 22.17 8.20
N ARG A 351 4.48 20.88 8.28
CA ARG A 351 5.26 20.30 9.38
C ARG A 351 5.98 19.05 8.91
N ARG A 352 7.22 18.90 9.34
CA ARG A 352 8.00 17.66 9.28
C ARG A 352 8.13 17.11 10.69
N VAL A 353 7.80 15.84 10.88
CA VAL A 353 7.83 15.17 12.19
C VAL A 353 8.79 14.00 12.11
N GLU A 354 9.86 14.04 12.90
CA GLU A 354 10.75 12.92 13.08
C GLU A 354 10.03 11.81 13.85
N LEU A 355 10.13 10.57 13.37
CA LEU A 355 9.62 9.40 14.06
C LEU A 355 10.77 8.66 14.73
N LYS A 356 10.62 8.38 16.03
CA LYS A 356 11.64 7.72 16.85
C LYS A 356 11.15 6.36 17.33
N THR A 357 11.97 5.34 17.15
CA THR A 357 11.73 4.03 17.76
C THR A 357 12.12 4.10 19.26
N PRO A 358 11.49 3.30 20.14
CA PRO A 358 11.91 3.23 21.55
C PRO A 358 13.37 2.77 21.74
N GLY A 359 13.89 1.94 20.82
CA GLY A 359 15.25 1.41 20.87
C GLY A 359 16.32 2.29 20.20
N GLY A 360 15.95 3.41 19.58
CA GLY A 360 16.88 4.32 18.89
C GLY A 360 17.24 3.95 17.45
N GLU A 361 16.81 2.78 16.97
CA GLU A 361 16.97 2.35 15.58
C GLU A 361 16.23 3.28 14.59
N PRO A 362 16.64 3.36 13.32
CA PRO A 362 15.94 4.15 12.29
C PRO A 362 14.45 3.79 12.18
N SER A 363 13.56 4.78 12.16
CA SER A 363 12.11 4.53 12.16
C SER A 363 11.54 4.01 10.84
N ARG A 364 12.18 4.25 9.69
CA ARG A 364 11.80 3.64 8.40
C ARG A 364 10.28 3.61 8.15
N PRO A 365 9.56 4.75 8.23
CA PRO A 365 8.11 4.75 8.12
C PRO A 365 7.65 4.33 6.72
N ARG A 366 6.52 3.62 6.65
CA ARG A 366 5.96 3.06 5.41
C ARG A 366 4.47 3.34 5.25
N GLY A 367 3.61 2.63 5.97
CA GLY A 367 2.16 2.70 5.81
C GLY A 367 1.52 3.85 6.57
N ILE A 368 0.36 4.28 6.11
CA ILE A 368 -0.47 5.32 6.74
C ILE A 368 -1.91 4.83 6.80
N ALA A 369 -2.55 4.95 7.96
CA ALA A 369 -4.00 4.90 8.11
C ALA A 369 -4.46 6.11 8.92
N ILE A 370 -5.59 6.71 8.55
CA ILE A 370 -6.14 7.89 9.21
C ILE A 370 -7.51 7.54 9.75
N THR A 371 -7.77 7.92 10.99
CA THR A 371 -9.08 7.77 11.64
C THR A 371 -10.17 8.52 10.85
N PRO A 372 -11.43 8.02 10.81
CA PRO A 372 -12.49 8.65 10.02
C PRO A 372 -12.77 10.11 10.40
N ASP A 373 -12.57 10.48 11.67
CA ASP A 373 -12.74 11.86 12.14
C ASP A 373 -11.54 12.78 11.83
N GLY A 374 -10.47 12.22 11.25
CA GLY A 374 -9.26 12.93 10.85
C GLY A 374 -8.39 13.41 12.02
N LYS A 375 -8.60 12.93 13.25
CA LYS A 375 -7.84 13.38 14.42
C LYS A 375 -6.50 12.68 14.57
N TYR A 376 -6.44 11.38 14.28
CA TYR A 376 -5.24 10.57 14.45
C TYR A 376 -4.84 9.85 13.17
N ALA A 377 -3.53 9.70 12.98
CA ALA A 377 -2.94 8.81 11.99
C ALA A 377 -2.11 7.73 12.69
N ALA A 378 -2.18 6.50 12.18
CA ALA A 378 -1.29 5.41 12.53
C ALA A 378 -0.27 5.18 11.42
N ILE A 379 1.01 5.09 11.78
CA ILE A 379 2.13 4.96 10.86
C ILE A 379 2.91 3.70 11.20
N THR A 380 3.12 2.79 10.25
CA THR A 380 3.95 1.59 10.45
C THR A 380 5.41 1.85 10.10
N GLY A 381 6.33 1.09 10.69
CA GLY A 381 7.72 1.08 10.26
C GLY A 381 8.64 0.21 11.10
N ALA A 382 9.84 0.73 11.32
CA ALA A 382 11.06 0.08 11.79
C ALA A 382 11.75 -0.82 10.72
N PRO A 383 13.04 -1.13 10.89
CA PRO A 383 13.78 -1.99 9.98
C PRO A 383 13.24 -3.43 10.00
N LYS A 384 13.42 -4.15 8.90
CA LYS A 384 13.24 -5.62 8.88
C LYS A 384 14.23 -6.22 9.89
N GLY A 385 13.79 -7.17 10.69
CA GLY A 385 14.60 -7.77 11.75
C GLY A 385 14.09 -9.13 12.16
N LYS A 386 14.06 -9.35 13.48
CA LYS A 386 13.48 -10.54 14.11
C LYS A 386 11.94 -10.48 14.10
N PRO A 387 11.23 -11.58 14.38
CA PRO A 387 9.79 -11.54 14.61
C PRO A 387 9.39 -10.43 15.59
N ASN A 388 8.26 -9.78 15.31
CA ASN A 388 7.74 -8.66 16.10
C ASN A 388 8.68 -7.44 16.22
N SER A 389 9.49 -7.13 15.20
CA SER A 389 10.44 -6.00 15.26
C SER A 389 9.88 -4.65 14.83
N SER A 390 8.68 -4.61 14.23
CA SER A 390 8.06 -3.37 13.75
C SER A 390 7.32 -2.61 14.85
N ILE A 391 6.98 -1.36 14.53
CA ILE A 391 6.32 -0.40 15.42
C ILE A 391 5.18 0.28 14.65
N VAL A 392 4.14 0.69 15.38
CA VAL A 392 3.14 1.66 14.93
C VAL A 392 3.22 2.93 15.77
N TRP A 393 3.36 4.09 15.13
CA TRP A 393 3.23 5.41 15.77
C TRP A 393 1.82 5.94 15.62
N ILE A 394 1.25 6.47 16.70
CA ILE A 394 -0.01 7.22 16.68
C ILE A 394 0.33 8.71 16.71
N VAL A 395 -0.09 9.44 15.67
CA VAL A 395 0.18 10.87 15.48
C VAL A 395 -1.13 11.64 15.59
N ASP A 396 -1.15 12.65 16.44
CA ASP A 396 -2.24 13.64 16.51
C ASP A 396 -2.11 14.63 15.34
N LEU A 397 -3.15 14.74 14.51
CA LEU A 397 -3.16 15.55 13.29
C LEU A 397 -3.57 17.01 13.50
N ALA A 398 -3.90 17.39 14.73
CA ALA A 398 -4.10 18.78 15.12
C ALA A 398 -2.79 19.38 15.65
N SER A 399 -2.06 18.66 16.52
CA SER A 399 -0.78 19.13 17.07
C SER A 399 0.46 18.68 16.29
N TYR A 400 0.32 17.67 15.42
CA TYR A 400 1.41 17.00 14.71
C TYR A 400 2.43 16.33 15.63
N GLU A 401 1.97 15.86 16.79
CA GLU A 401 2.80 15.17 17.78
C GLU A 401 2.53 13.67 17.77
N VAL A 402 3.58 12.89 18.01
CA VAL A 402 3.45 11.46 18.33
C VAL A 402 2.88 11.33 19.74
N LYS A 403 1.70 10.72 19.86
CA LYS A 403 1.00 10.50 21.13
C LYS A 403 1.18 9.09 21.70
N GLY A 404 1.56 8.12 20.87
CA GLY A 404 1.81 6.76 21.31
C GLY A 404 2.64 5.95 20.33
N ARG A 405 3.32 4.92 20.85
CA ARG A 405 4.11 3.95 20.10
C ARG A 405 3.71 2.55 20.52
N VAL A 406 3.16 1.78 19.59
CA VAL A 406 2.83 0.36 19.82
C VAL A 406 3.97 -0.49 19.29
N THR A 407 4.57 -1.30 20.17
CA THR A 407 5.70 -2.18 19.84
C THR A 407 5.23 -3.61 19.58
N GLU A 408 6.17 -4.47 19.18
CA GLU A 408 5.91 -5.87 18.83
C GLU A 408 4.90 -6.03 17.70
N ILE A 409 5.00 -5.11 16.73
CA ILE A 409 4.29 -5.22 15.47
C ILE A 409 5.09 -6.16 14.58
N GLY A 410 4.40 -7.06 13.87
CA GLY A 410 5.05 -8.16 13.14
C GLY A 410 6.18 -7.70 12.21
N ASN A 411 7.12 -8.58 11.90
CA ASN A 411 8.34 -8.24 11.19
C ASN A 411 8.10 -7.64 9.79
N GLU A 412 8.73 -6.49 9.54
CA GLU A 412 8.65 -5.72 8.30
C GLU A 412 7.22 -5.30 7.93
N SER A 413 6.53 -4.61 8.84
CA SER A 413 5.22 -4.03 8.53
C SER A 413 5.24 -3.07 7.35
N TYR A 414 4.30 -3.23 6.43
CA TYR A 414 4.09 -2.35 5.27
C TYR A 414 2.86 -1.49 5.49
N MET A 415 1.68 -1.87 4.99
CA MET A 415 0.49 -1.04 5.08
C MET A 415 -0.32 -1.34 6.33
N ILE A 416 -1.22 -0.41 6.62
CA ILE A 416 -2.10 -0.37 7.77
C ILE A 416 -3.47 0.13 7.31
N GLY A 417 -4.55 -0.40 7.88
CA GLY A 417 -5.92 0.06 7.66
C GLY A 417 -6.55 0.57 8.96
N ALA A 418 -7.48 1.51 8.88
CA ALA A 418 -8.27 2.00 10.01
C ALA A 418 -9.72 1.56 9.86
N PHE A 419 -10.33 1.08 10.94
CA PHE A 419 -11.74 0.71 10.95
C PHE A 419 -12.39 1.07 12.29
N GLN A 420 -13.70 1.27 12.27
CA GLN A 420 -14.52 1.42 13.47
C GLN A 420 -15.14 0.07 13.82
N ALA A 421 -15.18 -0.26 15.11
CA ALA A 421 -15.92 -1.43 15.55
C ALA A 421 -17.38 -1.36 15.01
N PRO A 422 -17.80 -2.36 14.22
CA PRO A 422 -19.07 -2.33 13.47
C PRO A 422 -20.32 -2.55 14.32
#